data_AF-A0AAV2UYI6-F1
#
_entry.id   AF-A0AAV2UYI6-F1
#
_cell.length_a   1.000
_cell.length_b   1.000
_cell.length_c   1.000
_cell.angle_alpha   90.00
_cell.angle_beta   90.00
_cell.angle_gamma   90.00
#
_symmetry.space_group_name_H-M   'P 1'
#
loop_
_entity.id
_entity.type
_entity.pdbx_description
1 polymer ?
#
loop_
_entity_poly.entity_id
_entity_poly.type
_entity_poly.pdbx_seq_one_letter_code
_entity_poly.pdbx_strand_id
1 'polypeptide(L)'
;MMFQSKLATFFGALILAGSAFASQQGACPDINVIKAEGLPMAEEIGMNYYLAYNISDYSTSSVWGFFIAPIEADSEEGALEASNEVLSMMNAPGVPHQQDEDIICSYDTGTPNLIAAAIKDGSQISPMKLKQYFKSAR
;
A
#
# COMPACT_ATOMS: atom_id res chain seq x y z
N MET A 1 7.45 -68.53 -22.43
CA MET A 1 6.62 -67.38 -22.83
C MET A 1 6.66 -66.33 -21.73
N MET A 2 6.69 -65.06 -22.14
CA MET A 2 7.08 -63.87 -21.37
C MET A 2 6.09 -63.52 -20.24
N PHE A 3 6.58 -63.30 -19.02
CA PHE A 3 5.83 -62.52 -18.02
C PHE A 3 6.26 -61.06 -18.16
N GLN A 4 5.42 -60.30 -18.86
CA GLN A 4 5.62 -58.88 -19.11
C GLN A 4 5.36 -58.07 -17.84
N SER A 5 6.28 -57.14 -17.61
CA SER A 5 6.25 -56.08 -16.60
C SER A 5 4.91 -55.33 -16.57
N LYS A 6 4.41 -55.02 -15.38
CA LYS A 6 3.44 -53.94 -15.15
C LYS A 6 3.83 -53.13 -13.92
N LEU A 7 4.85 -52.29 -14.09
CA LEU A 7 5.00 -51.06 -13.31
C LEU A 7 3.84 -50.13 -13.69
N ALA A 8 2.98 -49.80 -12.74
CA ALA A 8 1.97 -48.76 -12.91
C ALA A 8 2.06 -47.77 -11.73
N THR A 9 2.91 -46.78 -11.98
CA THR A 9 3.02 -45.41 -11.48
C THR A 9 1.98 -44.93 -10.44
N PHE A 10 2.47 -44.57 -9.25
CA PHE A 10 1.75 -43.74 -8.29
C PHE A 10 1.77 -42.27 -8.77
N PHE A 11 0.67 -41.81 -9.36
CA PHE A 11 0.40 -40.37 -9.49
C PHE A 11 -0.47 -39.93 -8.32
N GLY A 12 0.16 -39.64 -7.18
CA GLY A 12 -0.48 -38.90 -6.11
C GLY A 12 -0.61 -37.45 -6.54
N ALA A 13 -1.82 -37.02 -6.86
CA ALA A 13 -2.13 -35.64 -7.22
C ALA A 13 -1.61 -34.70 -6.14
N LEU A 14 -0.67 -33.81 -6.48
CA LEU A 14 -0.44 -32.61 -5.69
C LEU A 14 -1.75 -31.81 -5.78
N ILE A 15 -2.55 -31.86 -4.73
CA ILE A 15 -3.57 -30.83 -4.49
C ILE A 15 -2.75 -29.60 -4.13
N LEU A 16 -2.31 -28.86 -5.16
CA LEU A 16 -2.00 -27.45 -5.01
C LEU A 16 -3.32 -26.83 -4.54
N ALA A 17 -3.45 -26.67 -3.23
CA ALA A 17 -4.38 -25.72 -2.64
C ALA A 17 -3.95 -24.36 -3.21
N GLY A 18 -4.47 -24.05 -4.40
CA GLY A 18 -4.50 -22.70 -4.92
C GLY A 18 -5.36 -21.96 -3.94
N SER A 19 -4.72 -21.33 -2.95
CA SER A 19 -5.31 -20.22 -2.22
C SER A 19 -5.86 -19.30 -3.30
N ALA A 20 -7.18 -19.31 -3.42
CA ALA A 20 -7.90 -18.48 -4.37
C ALA A 20 -7.43 -17.05 -4.11
N PHE A 21 -6.64 -16.52 -5.04
CA PHE A 21 -6.39 -15.10 -5.10
C PHE A 21 -7.77 -14.46 -5.20
N ALA A 22 -8.17 -13.74 -4.15
CA ALA A 22 -9.40 -12.96 -4.11
C ALA A 22 -9.35 -12.00 -5.31
N SER A 23 -10.07 -12.35 -6.36
CA SER A 23 -10.14 -11.59 -7.58
C SER A 23 -10.98 -10.34 -7.33
N GLN A 24 -10.33 -9.17 -7.47
CA GLN A 24 -10.88 -8.00 -8.15
C GLN A 24 -12.16 -7.36 -7.58
N GLN A 25 -12.06 -6.82 -6.37
CA GLN A 25 -12.63 -5.50 -6.09
C GLN A 25 -11.58 -4.67 -5.31
N GLY A 26 -10.95 -3.70 -5.99
CA GLY A 26 -10.05 -2.71 -5.38
C GLY A 26 -8.76 -3.27 -4.78
N ALA A 27 -7.89 -3.87 -5.59
CA ALA A 27 -6.57 -4.30 -5.11
C ALA A 27 -5.76 -3.05 -4.69
N CYS A 28 -5.40 -2.99 -3.41
CA CYS A 28 -4.50 -1.98 -2.90
C CYS A 28 -3.15 -2.03 -3.63
N PRO A 29 -2.49 -0.89 -3.85
CA PRO A 29 -1.10 -0.86 -4.29
C PRO A 29 -0.22 -1.80 -3.44
N ASP A 30 0.68 -2.53 -4.08
CA ASP A 30 1.64 -3.39 -3.39
C ASP A 30 2.61 -2.51 -2.59
N ILE A 31 2.78 -2.82 -1.31
CA ILE A 31 3.66 -2.05 -0.42
C ILE A 31 5.11 -2.02 -0.92
N ASN A 32 5.57 -3.08 -1.60
CA ASN A 32 6.93 -3.12 -2.16
C ASN A 32 7.09 -2.20 -3.37
N VAL A 33 6.03 -1.98 -4.15
CA VAL A 33 6.05 -1.01 -5.25
C VAL A 33 6.08 0.41 -4.68
N ILE A 34 5.24 0.70 -3.67
CA ILE A 34 5.28 1.99 -2.96
C ILE A 34 6.68 2.25 -2.39
N LYS A 35 7.29 1.26 -1.73
CA LYS A 35 8.66 1.36 -1.20
C LYS A 35 9.70 1.66 -2.27
N ALA A 36 9.60 1.01 -3.43
CA ALA A 36 10.56 1.19 -4.51
C ALA A 36 10.51 2.60 -5.10
N GLU A 37 9.33 3.22 -5.11
CA GLU A 37 9.16 4.61 -5.56
C GLU A 37 9.52 5.64 -4.49
N GLY A 38 9.22 5.34 -3.22
CA GLY A 38 9.44 6.26 -2.10
C GLY A 38 8.44 7.42 -2.05
N LEU A 39 8.69 8.33 -1.11
CA LEU A 39 7.94 9.57 -0.90
C LEU A 39 8.81 10.76 -1.32
N PRO A 40 8.56 11.40 -2.47
CA PRO A 40 9.38 12.52 -2.94
C PRO A 40 8.84 13.89 -2.52
N MET A 41 7.64 13.98 -1.96
CA MET A 41 6.98 15.24 -1.60
C MET A 41 6.58 15.26 -0.13
N ALA A 42 6.70 16.42 0.52
CA ALA A 42 6.15 16.63 1.85
C ALA A 42 5.50 18.02 1.94
N GLU A 43 4.39 18.11 2.67
CA GLU A 43 3.70 19.37 2.93
C GLU A 43 3.43 19.53 4.42
N GLU A 44 3.73 20.71 4.95
CA GLU A 44 3.43 21.04 6.35
C GLU A 44 1.91 21.06 6.59
N ILE A 45 1.48 20.39 7.66
CA ILE A 45 0.08 20.25 8.09
C ILE A 45 -0.19 20.82 9.48
N GLY A 46 0.86 21.25 10.18
CA GLY A 46 0.84 21.89 11.49
C GLY A 46 2.26 22.24 11.90
N MET A 47 2.44 22.98 12.99
CA MET A 47 3.76 23.40 13.47
C MET A 47 4.68 22.18 13.64
N ASN A 48 5.71 22.09 12.79
CA ASN A 48 6.68 20.99 12.73
C ASN A 48 6.07 19.60 12.42
N TYR A 49 4.87 19.55 11.84
CA TYR A 49 4.23 18.31 11.40
C TYR A 49 3.98 18.33 9.90
N TYR A 50 4.31 17.23 9.25
CA TYR A 50 4.26 17.07 7.80
C TYR A 50 3.40 15.89 7.38
N LEU A 51 2.87 16.00 6.16
CA LEU A 51 2.31 14.90 5.39
C LEU A 51 3.27 14.64 4.24
N ALA A 52 3.94 13.49 4.24
CA ALA A 52 4.78 13.05 3.14
C ALA A 52 3.97 12.15 2.19
N TYR A 53 4.11 12.33 0.88
CA TYR A 53 3.28 11.64 -0.09
C TYR A 53 3.95 11.40 -1.44
N ASN A 54 3.37 10.48 -2.20
CA ASN A 54 3.64 10.26 -3.62
C ASN A 54 2.33 9.99 -4.38
N ILE A 55 2.21 10.51 -5.60
CA ILE A 55 1.07 10.28 -6.49
C ILE A 55 1.57 9.50 -7.71
N SER A 56 1.15 8.26 -7.83
CA SER A 56 1.63 7.33 -8.84
C SER A 56 0.58 6.26 -9.16
N ASP A 57 0.78 5.47 -10.20
CA ASP A 57 -0.07 4.33 -10.51
C ASP A 57 0.26 3.09 -9.67
N TYR A 58 1.46 3.02 -9.08
CA TYR A 58 2.00 1.89 -8.33
C TYR A 58 1.81 0.54 -9.03
N SER A 59 2.02 0.51 -10.35
CA SER A 59 1.81 -0.67 -11.20
C SER A 59 0.36 -1.19 -11.20
N THR A 60 -0.60 -0.33 -10.85
CA THR A 60 -2.04 -0.62 -10.93
C THR A 60 -2.67 0.05 -12.16
N SER A 61 -3.95 -0.20 -12.41
CA SER A 61 -4.70 0.45 -13.51
C SER A 61 -5.25 1.84 -13.15
N SER A 62 -4.93 2.38 -11.98
CA SER A 62 -5.47 3.64 -11.47
C SER A 62 -4.37 4.46 -10.81
N VAL A 63 -4.52 5.79 -10.78
CA VAL A 63 -3.63 6.65 -10.03
C VAL A 63 -4.07 6.68 -8.56
N TRP A 64 -3.09 6.62 -7.67
CA TRP A 64 -3.27 6.66 -6.22
C TRP A 64 -2.43 7.77 -5.62
N GLY A 65 -2.95 8.40 -4.57
CA GLY A 65 -2.12 9.20 -3.67
C GLY A 65 -1.84 8.39 -2.41
N PHE A 66 -0.58 8.05 -2.19
CA PHE A 66 -0.13 7.40 -0.96
C PHE A 66 0.52 8.44 -0.06
N PHE A 67 0.20 8.42 1.24
CA PHE A 67 0.79 9.33 2.21
C PHE A 67 1.11 8.65 3.54
N ILE A 68 2.05 9.24 4.30
CA ILE A 68 2.32 8.95 5.70
C ILE A 68 2.25 10.26 6.50
N ALA A 69 1.45 10.29 7.57
CA ALA A 69 1.27 11.47 8.42
C ALA A 69 0.72 11.10 9.81
N PRO A 70 0.91 11.94 10.85
CA PRO A 70 1.74 13.14 10.87
C PRO A 70 3.21 12.81 11.15
N ILE A 71 4.13 13.36 10.36
CA ILE A 71 5.58 13.21 10.56
C ILE A 71 6.11 14.45 11.27
N GLU A 72 6.70 14.29 12.45
CA GLU A 72 7.34 15.39 13.18
C GLU A 72 8.73 15.64 12.61
N ALA A 73 9.03 16.88 12.18
CA ALA A 73 10.33 17.27 11.65
C ALA A 73 10.53 18.79 11.73
N ASP A 74 11.80 19.22 11.72
CA ASP A 74 12.17 20.64 11.69
C ASP A 74 12.25 21.22 10.27
N SER A 75 12.13 20.37 9.24
CA SER A 75 12.18 20.76 7.83
C SER A 75 11.44 19.76 6.93
N GLU A 76 11.13 20.19 5.71
CA GLU A 76 10.57 19.32 4.66
C GLU A 76 11.52 18.15 4.35
N GLU A 77 12.82 18.40 4.22
CA GLU A 77 13.84 17.37 3.98
C GLU A 77 13.88 16.34 5.10
N GLY A 78 13.85 16.78 6.37
CA GLY A 78 13.80 15.88 7.52
C GLY A 78 12.52 15.04 7.54
N ALA A 79 11.38 15.61 7.12
CA ALA A 79 10.13 14.87 6.99
C ALA A 79 10.20 13.81 5.88
N LEU A 80 10.82 14.11 4.75
CA LEU A 80 11.05 13.15 3.67
C LEU A 80 11.94 12.00 4.13
N GLU A 81 13.05 12.29 4.81
CA GLU A 81 13.94 11.25 5.35
C GLU A 81 13.20 10.34 6.34
N ALA A 82 12.57 10.93 7.36
CA ALA A 82 11.87 10.18 8.40
C ALA A 82 10.70 9.35 7.85
N SER A 83 9.92 9.91 6.91
CA SER A 83 8.80 9.19 6.30
C SER A 83 9.25 8.04 5.39
N ASN A 84 10.35 8.20 4.65
CA ASN A 84 10.91 7.11 3.84
C ASN A 84 11.55 6.03 4.72
N GLU A 85 12.12 6.38 5.88
CA GLU A 85 12.56 5.40 6.88
C GLU A 85 11.38 4.56 7.39
N VAL A 86 10.27 5.20 7.78
CA VAL A 86 9.03 4.50 8.16
C VAL A 86 8.55 3.60 7.03
N LEU A 87 8.45 4.13 5.80
CA LEU A 87 8.02 3.37 4.63
C LEU A 87 8.88 2.13 4.41
N SER A 88 10.20 2.23 4.56
CA SER A 88 11.12 1.10 4.37
C SER A 88 10.83 -0.09 5.30
N MET A 89 10.28 0.17 6.50
CA MET A 89 9.98 -0.83 7.52
C MET A 89 8.59 -1.46 7.37
N MET A 90 7.69 -0.87 6.58
CA MET A 90 6.30 -1.34 6.42
C MET A 90 6.23 -2.63 5.61
N ASN A 91 5.65 -3.72 6.13
CA ASN A 91 5.62 -5.01 5.39
C ASN A 91 4.23 -5.60 5.23
N ALA A 92 3.24 -5.06 5.93
CA ALA A 92 1.87 -5.56 5.84
C ALA A 92 1.22 -5.13 4.51
N PRO A 93 0.43 -6.01 3.87
CA PRO A 93 -0.39 -5.61 2.73
C PRO A 93 -1.42 -4.56 3.15
N GLY A 94 -1.79 -3.68 2.22
CA GLY A 94 -2.85 -2.71 2.43
C GLY A 94 -4.21 -3.38 2.61
N VAL A 95 -5.01 -2.87 3.55
CA VAL A 95 -6.39 -3.32 3.78
C VAL A 95 -7.35 -2.36 3.09
N PRO A 96 -8.11 -2.80 2.07
CA PRO A 96 -9.02 -1.94 1.35
C PRO A 96 -10.30 -1.69 2.14
N HIS A 97 -10.75 -0.44 2.11
CA HIS A 97 -12.02 0.01 2.62
C HIS A 97 -12.66 0.98 1.61
N GLN A 98 -13.97 0.91 1.47
CA GLN A 98 -14.71 1.84 0.62
C GLN A 98 -15.26 2.97 1.49
N GLN A 99 -15.01 4.22 1.09
CA GLN A 99 -15.58 5.41 1.71
C GLN A 99 -16.22 6.25 0.61
N ASP A 100 -17.55 6.31 0.61
CA ASP A 100 -18.33 6.90 -0.49
C ASP A 100 -17.95 6.29 -1.86
N GLU A 101 -17.46 7.11 -2.78
CA GLU A 101 -16.99 6.69 -4.11
C GLU A 101 -15.49 6.34 -4.16
N ASP A 102 -14.76 6.61 -3.08
CA ASP A 102 -13.31 6.46 -3.02
C ASP A 102 -12.91 5.10 -2.40
N ILE A 103 -11.80 4.55 -2.88
CA ILE A 103 -11.18 3.34 -2.30
C ILE A 103 -9.96 3.77 -1.51
N ILE A 104 -9.93 3.40 -0.23
CA ILE A 104 -8.86 3.72 0.69
C ILE A 104 -8.20 2.42 1.12
N CYS A 105 -6.90 2.37 0.98
CA CYS A 105 -6.08 1.26 1.41
C CYS A 105 -5.26 1.70 2.61
N SER A 106 -5.57 1.18 3.79
CA SER A 106 -4.82 1.47 5.02
C SER A 106 -3.65 0.50 5.16
N TYR A 107 -2.48 1.01 5.56
CA TYR A 107 -1.28 0.21 5.74
C TYR A 107 -0.79 0.34 7.19
N ASP A 108 -0.33 -0.77 7.74
CA ASP A 108 0.29 -0.78 9.08
C ASP A 108 1.70 -0.20 9.01
N THR A 109 1.94 0.85 9.79
CA THR A 109 3.24 1.52 9.92
C THR A 109 4.13 0.87 10.98
N GLY A 110 3.56 0.07 11.89
CA GLY A 110 4.24 -0.40 13.09
C GLY A 110 4.53 0.70 14.13
N THR A 111 4.19 1.96 13.82
CA THR A 111 4.48 3.13 14.66
C THR A 111 3.19 3.74 15.18
N PRO A 112 3.03 3.87 16.52
CA PRO A 112 1.85 4.49 17.10
C PRO A 112 1.63 5.90 16.55
N ASN A 113 0.37 6.27 16.32
CA ASN A 113 -0.06 7.59 15.87
C ASN A 113 0.39 8.00 14.45
N LEU A 114 1.01 7.10 13.66
CA LEU A 114 1.22 7.32 12.23
C LEU A 114 0.14 6.62 11.40
N ILE A 115 -0.43 7.37 10.46
CA ILE A 115 -1.37 6.88 9.46
C ILE A 115 -0.62 6.76 8.15
N ALA A 116 -0.72 5.60 7.50
CA ALA A 116 -0.33 5.40 6.12
C ALA A 116 -1.51 4.90 5.29
N ALA A 117 -1.81 5.58 4.19
CA ALA A 117 -2.92 5.19 3.32
C ALA A 117 -2.67 5.53 1.85
N ALA A 118 -3.13 4.65 0.95
CA ALA A 118 -3.28 4.93 -0.48
C ALA A 118 -4.75 5.21 -0.79
N ILE A 119 -5.02 6.31 -1.47
CA ILE A 119 -6.38 6.72 -1.84
C ILE A 119 -6.50 6.72 -3.36
N LYS A 120 -7.48 5.97 -3.85
CA LYS A 120 -7.98 6.05 -5.21
C LYS A 120 -9.26 6.87 -5.19
N ASP A 121 -9.13 8.08 -5.73
CA ASP A 121 -10.24 8.99 -5.95
C ASP A 121 -10.97 8.63 -7.25
N GLY A 122 -12.31 8.71 -7.26
CA GLY A 122 -13.11 8.63 -8.49
C GLY A 122 -12.83 9.77 -9.50
N SER A 123 -12.13 10.82 -9.08
CA SER A 123 -11.72 11.99 -9.87
C SER A 123 -10.20 12.11 -10.04
N GLN A 124 -9.58 13.25 -9.69
CA GLN A 124 -8.13 13.47 -9.71
C GLN A 124 -7.60 13.64 -8.29
N ILE A 125 -6.74 12.72 -7.86
CA ILE A 125 -6.07 12.82 -6.57
C ILE A 125 -5.13 14.04 -6.53
N SER A 126 -5.16 14.79 -5.42
CA SER A 126 -4.34 15.99 -5.22
C SER A 126 -3.83 16.09 -3.78
N PRO A 127 -2.75 16.84 -3.51
CA PRO A 127 -2.22 17.01 -2.15
C PRO A 127 -3.25 17.59 -1.17
N MET A 128 -4.11 18.49 -1.64
CA MET A 128 -5.20 19.04 -0.85
C MET A 128 -6.17 17.95 -0.37
N LYS A 129 -6.51 16.99 -1.23
CA LYS A 129 -7.41 15.89 -0.89
C LYS A 129 -6.75 14.91 0.09
N LEU A 130 -5.46 14.63 -0.03
CA LEU A 130 -4.70 13.85 0.96
C LEU A 130 -4.73 14.51 2.34
N LYS A 131 -4.55 15.83 2.42
CA LYS A 131 -4.69 16.60 3.67
C LYS A 131 -6.10 16.55 4.24
N GLN A 132 -7.13 16.60 3.41
CA GLN A 132 -8.53 16.45 3.85
C GLN A 132 -8.77 15.06 4.45
N TYR A 133 -8.28 14.01 3.79
CA TYR A 133 -8.37 12.65 4.29
C TYR A 133 -7.70 12.47 5.64
N PHE A 134 -6.47 12.95 5.78
CA PHE A 134 -5.77 12.92 7.07
C PHE A 134 -6.58 13.62 8.18
N LYS A 135 -7.17 14.79 7.88
CA LYS A 135 -8.00 15.53 8.85
C LYS A 135 -9.28 14.78 9.25
N SER A 136 -9.90 14.02 8.35
CA SER A 136 -11.10 13.24 8.66
C SER A 136 -10.81 11.91 9.38
N ALA A 137 -9.59 11.39 9.25
CA ALA A 137 -9.18 10.12 9.88
C ALA A 137 -8.70 10.30 11.33
N ARG A 138 -8.49 11.55 11.77
CA ARG A 138 -8.09 11.95 13.13
C ARG A 138 -9.30 12.38 13.94
#